data_AF-A0A930VBX0-F1
#
_entry.id   AF-A0A930VBX0-F1
#
_cell.length_a   1.000
_cell.length_b   1.000
_cell.length_c   1.000
_cell.angle_alpha   90.00
_cell.angle_beta   90.00
_cell.angle_gamma   90.00
#
_symmetry.space_group_name_H-M   'P 1'
#
loop_
_entity.id
_entity.type
_entity.pdbx_description
1 polymer ?
#
loop_
_entity_poly.entity_id
_entity_poly.type
_entity_poly.pdbx_seq_one_letter_code
_entity_poly.pdbx_strand_id
1 'polypeptide(L)' 'MRLIDELNVLHSSYVTAINGAVEQNDLVRAEQLAHAYDEEAIQLIATREGKTHLLPITRPATVETPLRRWVSRLRAGLAA' A
#
# COMPACT_ATOMS: atom_id res chain seq x y z
N MET A 1 7.98 -4.27 -23.37
CA MET A 1 7.56 -4.91 -22.10
C MET A 1 6.07 -4.67 -21.93
N ARG A 2 5.27 -5.66 -21.53
CA ARG A 2 3.82 -5.48 -21.35
C ARG A 2 3.55 -4.88 -19.98
N LEU A 3 2.44 -4.15 -19.82
CA LEU A 3 2.02 -3.57 -18.53
C LEU A 3 2.04 -4.60 -17.39
N ILE A 4 1.56 -5.82 -17.65
CA ILE A 4 1.56 -6.89 -16.64
C ILE A 4 2.98 -7.28 -16.20
N ASP A 5 3.95 -7.24 -17.11
CA ASP A 5 5.35 -7.57 -16.78
C ASP A 5 5.94 -6.47 -15.89
N GLU A 6 5.61 -5.19 -16.15
CA GLU A 6 6.06 -4.05 -15.32
C GLU A 6 5.41 -4.04 -13.94
N LEU A 7 4.11 -4.36 -13.85
CA LEU A 7 3.41 -4.51 -12.59
C LEU A 7 4.00 -5.66 -11.75
N ASN A 8 4.37 -6.77 -12.37
CA ASN A 8 4.99 -7.88 -11.66
C ASN A 8 6.37 -7.51 -11.09
N VAL A 9 7.17 -6.73 -11.84
CA VAL A 9 8.45 -6.22 -11.35
C VAL A 9 8.24 -5.26 -10.17
N LEU A 10 7.32 -4.30 -10.31
CA LEU A 10 6.96 -3.38 -9.24
C LEU A 10 6.49 -4.13 -7.98
N HIS A 11 5.57 -5.07 -8.16
CA HIS A 11 5.03 -5.90 -7.09
C HIS A 11 6.13 -6.69 -6.36
N SER A 12 7.02 -7.34 -7.10
CA SER A 12 8.11 -8.14 -6.53
C SER A 12 9.08 -7.28 -5.70
N SER A 13 9.38 -6.06 -6.18
CA SER A 13 10.21 -5.09 -5.45
C SER A 13 9.56 -4.71 -4.11
N TYR A 14 8.28 -4.36 -4.14
CA TYR A 14 7.54 -3.95 -2.94
C TYR A 14 7.33 -5.10 -1.94
N VAL A 15 7.04 -6.32 -2.40
CA VAL A 15 6.97 -7.51 -1.54
C VAL A 15 8.29 -7.73 -0.80
N THR A 16 9.41 -7.63 -1.52
CA THR A 16 10.75 -7.77 -0.92
C THR A 16 11.00 -6.70 0.15
N ALA A 17 10.68 -5.44 -0.15
CA ALA A 17 10.87 -4.33 0.79
C ALA A 17 9.97 -4.45 2.03
N ILE A 18 8.70 -4.82 1.85
CA ILE A 18 7.73 -4.98 2.94
C ILE A 18 8.15 -6.13 3.84
N ASN A 19 8.52 -7.28 3.28
CA ASN A 19 8.99 -8.42 4.06
C ASN A 19 10.24 -8.04 4.88
N GLY A 20 11.18 -7.30 4.29
CA GLY A 20 12.34 -6.79 5.03
C GLY A 20 11.98 -5.86 6.19
N ALA A 21 10.96 -5.00 6.03
CA ALA A 21 10.46 -4.15 7.11
C ALA A 21 9.77 -4.98 8.21
N VAL A 22 8.98 -6.00 7.85
CA VAL A 22 8.32 -6.91 8.80
C VAL A 22 9.35 -7.72 9.60
N GLU A 23 10.39 -8.24 8.95
CA GLU A 23 11.50 -8.95 9.61
C GLU A 23 12.24 -8.06 10.63
N GLN A 24 12.32 -6.75 10.35
CA GLN A 24 12.89 -5.74 11.25
C GLN A 24 11.90 -5.27 12.33
N ASN A 25 10.69 -5.83 12.36
CA ASN A 25 9.57 -5.41 13.20
C ASN A 25 9.18 -3.93 13.03
N ASP A 26 9.51 -3.34 11.88
CA ASP A 26 9.19 -1.96 11.50
C ASP A 26 7.86 -1.93 10.75
N LEU A 27 6.78 -2.09 11.52
CA LEU A 27 5.42 -2.16 10.98
C LEU A 27 4.96 -0.82 10.38
N VAL A 28 5.51 0.30 10.85
CA VAL A 28 5.20 1.63 10.31
C VAL A 28 5.75 1.75 8.90
N ARG A 29 7.00 1.34 8.69
CA ARG A 29 7.60 1.32 7.35
C ARG A 29 6.92 0.32 6.42
N ALA A 30 6.52 -0.85 6.93
CA ALA A 30 5.76 -1.82 6.14
C ALA A 30 4.43 -1.23 5.62
N GLU A 31 3.72 -0.46 6.45
CA GLU A 31 2.48 0.23 6.07
C GLU A 31 2.74 1.35 5.05
N GLN A 32 3.79 2.16 5.24
CA GLN A 32 4.18 3.19 4.28
C GLN A 32 4.54 2.60 2.91
N LEU A 33 5.28 1.49 2.88
CA LEU A 33 5.63 0.78 1.65
C LEU A 33 4.39 0.23 0.94
N ALA A 34 3.43 -0.33 1.69
CA ALA A 34 2.17 -0.80 1.11
C ALA A 34 1.35 0.34 0.49
N HIS A 35 1.34 1.52 1.14
CA HIS A 35 0.68 2.70 0.60
C HIS A 35 1.36 3.20 -0.68
N ALA A 36 2.69 3.31 -0.68
CA ALA A 36 3.46 3.73 -1.85
C ALA A 36 3.31 2.76 -3.04
N TYR A 37 3.23 1.46 -2.79
CA TYR A 37 2.92 0.46 -3.81
C TYR A 37 1.58 0.73 -4.50
N ASP A 38 0.52 1.01 -3.72
CA ASP A 38 -0.81 1.32 -4.26
C ASP A 38 -0.74 2.57 -5.16
N GLU A 39 -0.07 3.64 -4.72
CA GLU A 39 0.07 4.89 -5.48
C GLU A 39 0.87 4.68 -6.79
N GLU A 40 2.02 4.02 -6.72
CA GLU A 40 2.87 3.78 -7.88
C GLU A 40 2.22 2.83 -8.90
N ALA A 41 1.54 1.78 -8.42
CA ALA A 41 0.82 0.85 -9.31
C ALA A 41 -0.31 1.57 -10.05
N ILE A 42 -1.07 2.41 -9.36
CA ILE A 42 -2.14 3.23 -9.96
C ILE A 42 -1.55 4.18 -11.01
N GLN A 43 -0.45 4.88 -10.69
CA GLN A 43 0.21 5.79 -11.60
C GLN A 43 0.73 5.06 -12.85
N LEU A 44 1.36 3.89 -12.68
CA LEU A 44 1.87 3.08 -13.78
C LEU A 44 0.74 2.64 -14.73
N ILE A 45 -0.36 2.12 -14.18
CA ILE A 45 -1.54 1.72 -14.97
C ILE A 45 -2.11 2.93 -15.71
N ALA A 46 -2.33 4.05 -15.01
CA ALA A 46 -2.90 5.24 -15.61
C ALA A 46 -2.03 5.80 -16.75
N THR A 47 -0.71 5.81 -16.59
CA THR A 47 0.23 6.24 -17.62
C THR A 47 0.20 5.29 -18.82
N ARG A 48 0.25 3.97 -18.57
CA ARG A 48 0.29 2.96 -19.64
C ARG A 48 -1.01 2.87 -20.44
N GLU A 49 -2.15 3.10 -19.78
CA GLU A 49 -3.48 3.07 -20.41
C GLU A 49 -3.93 4.45 -20.94
N GLY A 50 -3.11 5.51 -20.80
CA GLY A 50 -3.48 6.87 -21.21
C GLY A 50 -4.61 7.51 -20.38
N LYS A 51 -4.80 7.04 -19.14
CA LYS A 51 -5.87 7.44 -18.22
C LYS A 51 -5.41 8.36 -17.08
N THR A 52 -4.30 9.08 -17.27
CA THR A 52 -3.76 10.01 -16.26
C THR A 52 -4.75 11.12 -15.87
N HIS A 53 -5.68 11.46 -16.75
CA HIS A 53 -6.76 12.42 -16.46
C HIS A 53 -7.76 11.96 -15.38
N LEU A 54 -7.75 10.68 -15.01
CA LEU A 54 -8.55 10.14 -13.91
C LEU A 54 -7.85 10.27 -12.55
N LEU A 55 -6.62 10.78 -12.51
CA LEU A 55 -5.84 10.94 -11.28
C LEU A 55 -6.08 12.32 -10.63
N PRO A 56 -6.00 12.42 -9.29
CA PRO A 56 -5.76 11.32 -8.34
C PRO A 56 -7.01 10.46 -8.11
N ILE A 57 -6.83 9.13 -8.11
CA ILE A 57 -7.88 8.20 -7.67
C ILE A 57 -7.77 8.09 -6.15
N THR A 58 -8.57 8.88 -5.43
CA THR A 58 -8.63 8.78 -3.98
C THR A 58 -9.38 7.50 -3.60
N ARG A 59 -8.69 6.55 -2.96
CA ARG A 59 -9.36 5.40 -2.36
C ARG A 59 -10.31 5.94 -1.27
N PRO A 60 -11.60 5.53 -1.23
CA PRO A 60 -12.49 5.97 -0.17
C PRO A 60 -11.83 5.71 1.19
N ALA A 61 -11.88 6.69 2.10
CA ALA A 61 -11.36 6.52 3.44
C ALA A 61 -11.91 5.22 4.03
N THR A 62 -11.03 4.38 4.57
CA THR A 62 -11.46 3.08 5.12
C THR A 62 -12.54 3.32 6.16
N VAL A 63 -13.73 2.78 5.90
CA VAL A 63 -14.88 2.94 6.80
C VAL A 63 -14.50 2.44 8.19
N GLU A 64 -14.72 3.29 9.19
CA GLU A 64 -14.39 3.00 10.57
C GLU A 64 -15.33 1.91 11.12
N THR A 65 -14.91 0.65 11.05
CA THR A 65 -15.71 -0.47 11.56
C THR A 65 -15.51 -0.63 13.07
N PRO A 66 -16.50 -1.18 13.81
CA PRO A 66 -16.32 -1.53 15.22
C PRO A 66 -15.08 -2.37 15.48
N LEU A 67 -14.78 -3.31 14.58
CA LEU A 67 -13.59 -4.16 14.60
C LEU A 67 -12.29 -3.35 14.51
N ARG A 68 -12.19 -2.39 13.56
CA ARG A 68 -11.03 -1.50 13.48
C ARG A 68 -10.86 -0.66 14.75
N ARG A 69 -11.95 -0.15 15.33
CA ARG A 69 -11.91 0.57 16.61
C ARG A 69 -11.39 -0.28 17.76
N TRP A 70 -11.69 -1.58 17.77
CA TRP A 70 -11.13 -2.50 18.75
C TRP A 70 -9.64 -2.75 18.52
N VAL A 71 -9.22 -2.98 17.26
CA VAL A 71 -7.81 -3.16 16.89
C VAL A 71 -6.97 -1.93 17.25
N SER A 72 -7.44 -0.72 16.94
CA SER A 72 -6.74 0.52 17.28
C SER A 72 -6.58 0.70 18.80
N ARG A 73 -7.59 0.34 19.59
CA ARG A 73 -7.51 0.37 21.06
C ARG A 73 -6.51 -0.65 21.61
N LEU A 74 -6.49 -1.86 21.07
CA LEU A 74 -5.50 -2.88 21.45
C LEU A 74 -4.08 -2.43 21.12
N ARG A 75 -3.87 -1.85 19.94
CA ARG A 75 -2.57 -1.28 19.54
C ARG A 75 -2.13 -0.14 20.47
N ALA A 76 -3.05 0.76 20.84
CA ALA A 76 -2.76 1.84 21.78
C ALA A 76 -2.41 1.33 23.19
N GLY A 77 -3.09 0.27 23.66
CA GLY A 77 -2.81 -0.34 24.97
C GLY A 77 -1.51 -1.15 25.03
N LEU A 78 -1.04 -1.68 23.89
CA LEU A 78 0.25 -2.38 23.80
C LEU A 78 1.46 -1.44 23.73
N ALA A 79 1.24 -0.16 23.45
CA ALA A 79 2.28 0.87 23.35
C ALA A 79 2.45 1.71 24.64
N ALA A 80 1.69 1.39 25.69
CA ALA A 80 1.70 2.03 27.01
C ALA A 80 2.32 1.10 28.06
#